data_AF-M4NAX4-F1
#
_entry.id   AF-M4NAX4-F1
#
_cell.length_a   1.000
_cell.length_b   1.000
_cell.length_c   1.000
_cell.angle_alpha   90.00
_cell.angle_beta   90.00
_cell.angle_gamma   90.00
#
_symmetry.space_group_name_H-M   'P 1'
#
loop_
_entity.id
_entity.type
_entity.pdbx_description
1 polymer ?
#
loop_
_entity_poly.entity_id
_entity_poly.type
_entity_poly.pdbx_seq_one_letter_code
_entity_poly.pdbx_strand_id
1 'polypeptide(L)'
;MHVSSILRRFGLGAFALWTTMALAQSGSGNMMTMTVTMKMQVSGAGDLPARTTTQEVCASTDHDMRAMLQHQQKCVVSDYRQLGSVISYHLVCGGNPPTMTGYARFELLPNDDIRGSVHANSNMGGQSVVMDMAYAGRRTGSCDYGASRQRR
;
A
#
# COMPACT_ATOMS: atom_id res chain seq x y z
N MET A 1 -4.39 -55.51 45.35
CA MET A 1 -5.12 -55.04 44.16
C MET A 1 -6.15 -54.01 44.62
N HIS A 2 -6.00 -52.74 44.20
CA HIS A 2 -6.96 -51.61 44.36
C HIS A 2 -7.27 -51.22 45.83
N VAL A 3 -7.35 -49.95 46.28
CA VAL A 3 -7.86 -48.72 45.67
C VAL A 3 -7.15 -47.49 46.28
N SER A 4 -7.04 -46.47 45.42
CA SER A 4 -6.51 -45.12 45.51
C SER A 4 -6.58 -44.33 46.82
N SER A 5 -5.46 -43.61 47.00
CA SER A 5 -5.17 -42.53 47.92
C SER A 5 -5.92 -41.25 47.56
N ILE A 6 -6.64 -40.66 48.51
CA ILE A 6 -7.06 -39.26 48.49
C ILE A 6 -6.86 -38.73 49.91
N LEU A 7 -5.91 -37.81 50.12
CA LEU A 7 -6.20 -36.46 50.63
C LEU A 7 -4.89 -35.66 50.83
N ARG A 8 -4.90 -34.47 50.22
CA ARG A 8 -4.68 -33.20 50.92
C ARG A 8 -3.24 -32.75 51.17
N ARG A 9 -2.77 -31.83 50.33
CA ARG A 9 -2.22 -30.50 50.68
C ARG A 9 -1.72 -29.79 49.41
N PHE A 10 -1.37 -28.52 49.56
CA PHE A 10 -0.92 -27.54 48.56
C PHE A 10 -2.07 -26.84 47.83
N GLY A 11 -2.20 -25.52 47.86
CA GLY A 11 -1.31 -24.46 48.31
C GLY A 11 -1.78 -23.19 47.59
N LEU A 12 -1.83 -22.06 48.29
CA LEU A 12 -2.17 -20.77 47.68
C LEU A 12 -1.23 -20.51 46.50
N GLY A 13 -1.77 -20.53 45.28
CA GLY A 13 -1.07 -20.16 44.06
C GLY A 13 -1.79 -18.97 43.42
N ALA A 14 -1.31 -17.77 43.71
CA ALA A 14 -1.72 -16.55 43.02
C ALA A 14 -1.39 -16.68 41.53
N PHE A 15 -2.41 -16.83 40.69
CA PHE A 15 -2.25 -16.75 39.24
C PHE A 15 -2.00 -15.29 38.86
N ALA A 16 -0.72 -14.93 38.70
CA ALA A 16 -0.34 -13.70 38.03
C ALA A 16 -0.74 -13.81 36.55
N LEU A 17 -1.85 -13.15 36.19
CA LEU A 17 -2.23 -12.90 34.80
C LEU A 17 -1.15 -12.03 34.17
N TRP A 18 -0.22 -12.65 33.45
CA TRP A 18 0.69 -11.96 32.54
C TRP A 18 -0.12 -11.52 31.33
N THR A 19 -0.66 -10.31 31.39
CA THR A 19 -1.13 -9.60 30.20
C THR A 19 0.10 -9.23 29.36
N THR A 20 0.43 -10.07 28.38
CA THR A 20 1.32 -9.66 27.29
C THR A 20 0.63 -8.55 26.53
N MET A 21 0.92 -7.29 26.89
CA MET A 21 0.68 -6.14 26.03
C MET A 21 1.53 -6.37 24.78
N ALA A 22 0.89 -6.85 23.71
CA ALA A 22 1.46 -6.80 22.39
C ALA A 22 1.65 -5.31 22.05
N LEU A 23 2.86 -4.80 22.25
CA LEU A 23 3.28 -3.53 21.68
C LEU A 23 3.20 -3.72 20.17
N ALA A 24 2.14 -3.18 19.57
CA ALA A 24 2.06 -3.01 18.13
C ALA A 24 3.32 -2.23 17.73
N GLN A 25 4.23 -2.89 17.02
CA GLN A 25 5.41 -2.22 16.47
C GLN A 25 4.91 -1.21 15.44
N SER A 26 4.82 0.05 15.85
CA SER A 26 4.55 1.19 15.00
C SER A 26 5.72 1.34 14.03
N GLY A 27 5.59 0.74 12.84
CA GLY A 27 6.58 0.89 11.79
C GLY A 27 6.70 2.37 11.41
N SER A 28 7.92 2.92 11.44
CA SER A 28 8.18 4.30 11.03
C SER A 28 8.01 4.48 9.52
N GLY A 29 7.33 5.56 9.12
CA GLY A 29 7.09 5.96 7.74
C GLY A 29 7.55 7.38 7.43
N ASN A 30 7.58 7.70 6.14
CA ASN A 30 7.80 9.04 5.61
C ASN A 30 6.46 9.71 5.36
N MET A 31 6.22 10.87 5.98
CA MET A 31 5.07 11.68 5.62
C MET A 31 5.35 12.38 4.30
N MET A 32 4.48 12.19 3.32
CA MET A 32 4.62 12.72 1.97
C MET A 32 3.44 13.63 1.63
N THR A 33 3.70 14.83 1.13
CA THR A 33 2.71 15.57 0.35
C THR A 33 2.75 15.04 -1.08
N MET A 34 1.74 14.28 -1.48
CA MET A 34 1.62 13.65 -2.80
C MET A 34 0.66 14.45 -3.67
N THR A 35 1.17 14.98 -4.78
CA THR A 35 0.37 15.58 -5.85
C THR A 35 0.23 14.57 -6.99
N VAL A 36 -1.01 14.31 -7.39
CA VAL A 36 -1.35 13.40 -8.49
C VAL A 36 -2.09 14.19 -9.55
N THR A 37 -1.61 14.14 -10.79
CA THR A 37 -2.30 14.68 -11.96
C THR A 37 -2.73 13.53 -12.84
N MET A 38 -4.04 13.41 -13.06
CA MET A 38 -4.67 12.36 -13.85
C MET A 38 -5.25 12.95 -15.15
N LYS A 39 -4.98 12.28 -16.26
CA LYS A 39 -5.63 12.49 -17.55
C LYS A 39 -6.34 11.20 -17.93
N MET A 40 -7.53 11.34 -18.50
CA MET A 40 -8.34 10.20 -18.92
C MET A 40 -8.77 10.42 -20.36
N GLN A 41 -8.71 9.36 -21.17
CA GLN A 41 -9.22 9.36 -22.53
C GLN A 41 -10.28 8.28 -22.64
N VAL A 42 -11.50 8.69 -23.01
CA VAL A 42 -12.64 7.78 -23.14
C VAL A 42 -12.88 7.49 -24.61
N SER A 43 -12.94 6.21 -24.94
CA SER A 43 -13.18 5.76 -26.32
C SER A 43 -14.48 6.35 -26.86
N GLY A 44 -14.41 7.08 -27.97
CA GLY A 44 -15.56 7.71 -28.62
C GLY A 44 -16.02 9.05 -28.02
N ALA A 45 -15.47 9.48 -26.89
CA ALA A 45 -15.77 10.79 -26.27
C ALA A 45 -14.55 11.72 -26.20
N GLY A 46 -13.34 11.21 -26.43
CA GLY A 46 -12.10 11.99 -26.46
C GLY A 46 -11.46 12.19 -25.09
N ASP A 47 -10.60 13.20 -24.99
CA ASP A 47 -9.84 13.52 -23.79
C ASP A 47 -10.69 14.27 -22.77
N LEU A 48 -10.72 13.77 -21.54
CA LEU A 48 -11.31 14.48 -20.41
C LEU A 48 -10.31 15.50 -19.83
N PRO A 49 -10.78 16.61 -19.24
CA PRO A 49 -9.91 17.58 -18.62
C PRO A 49 -9.09 16.95 -17.49
N ALA A 50 -7.79 17.29 -17.45
CA ALA A 50 -6.89 16.80 -16.42
C ALA A 50 -7.36 17.21 -15.03
N ARG A 51 -7.24 16.29 -14.06
CA ARG A 51 -7.60 16.52 -12.66
C ARG A 51 -6.35 16.38 -11.80
N THR A 52 -6.09 17.39 -10.99
CA THR A 52 -4.97 17.37 -10.04
C THR A 52 -5.51 17.33 -8.62
N THR A 53 -4.92 16.51 -7.77
CA THR A 53 -5.26 16.40 -6.35
C THR A 53 -3.99 16.29 -5.52
N THR A 54 -3.98 16.94 -4.37
CA THR A 54 -2.87 16.89 -3.42
C THR A 54 -3.38 16.29 -2.11
N GLN A 55 -2.65 15.34 -1.55
CA GLN A 55 -2.99 14.67 -0.31
C GLN A 55 -1.75 14.31 0.49
N GLU A 56 -1.91 14.18 1.81
CA GLU A 56 -0.86 13.64 2.67
C GLU A 56 -0.96 12.12 2.73
N VAL A 57 0.17 11.44 2.57
CA VAL A 57 0.28 9.98 2.57
C VAL A 57 1.45 9.57 3.42
N CYS A 58 1.23 8.61 4.31
CA CYS A 58 2.32 7.94 5.02
C CYS A 58 2.87 6.83 4.11
N ALA A 59 4.10 7.01 3.62
CA ALA A 59 4.81 6.03 2.81
C ALA A 59 5.79 5.21 3.66
N SER A 60 6.05 3.97 3.26
CA SER A 60 7.05 3.13 3.93
C SER A 60 8.47 3.69 3.70
N THR A 61 9.32 3.53 4.71
CA THR A 61 10.74 3.93 4.66
C THR A 61 11.63 2.95 3.88
N ASP A 62 11.17 1.71 3.70
CA ASP A 62 11.87 0.68 2.91
C ASP A 62 11.79 0.93 1.40
N HIS A 63 11.04 1.94 0.97
CA HIS A 63 10.77 2.27 -0.44
C HIS A 63 10.25 1.08 -1.26
N ASP A 64 9.71 0.04 -0.61
CA ASP A 64 9.06 -1.06 -1.31
C ASP A 64 7.69 -0.57 -1.80
N MET A 65 7.68 -0.01 -3.01
CA MET A 65 6.47 0.45 -3.68
C MET A 65 5.43 -0.66 -3.87
N ARG A 66 5.82 -1.94 -3.76
CA ARG A 66 4.84 -3.06 -3.78
C ARG A 66 4.02 -3.08 -2.50
N ALA A 67 4.56 -2.67 -1.36
CA ALA A 67 3.82 -2.58 -0.10
C ALA A 67 2.67 -1.57 -0.22
N MET A 68 2.87 -0.46 -0.92
CA MET A 68 1.79 0.50 -1.22
C MET A 68 0.69 -0.10 -2.12
N LEU A 69 1.05 -1.03 -3.01
CA LEU A 69 0.12 -1.67 -3.96
C LEU A 69 -0.61 -2.86 -3.36
N GLN A 70 -0.04 -3.55 -2.36
CA GLN A 70 -0.72 -4.63 -1.63
C GLN A 70 -2.01 -4.16 -0.96
N HIS A 71 -2.14 -2.86 -0.74
CA HIS A 71 -3.35 -2.23 -0.21
C HIS A 71 -4.42 -1.93 -1.27
N GLN A 72 -4.09 -2.01 -2.57
CA GLN A 72 -5.06 -1.92 -3.66
C GLN A 72 -5.67 -3.32 -3.84
N GLN A 73 -6.83 -3.56 -3.21
CA GLN A 73 -7.50 -4.86 -3.25
C GLN A 73 -7.68 -5.32 -4.70
N LYS A 74 -7.19 -6.53 -5.01
CA LYS A 74 -7.23 -7.21 -6.32
C LYS A 74 -6.23 -6.70 -7.38
N CYS A 75 -5.10 -6.10 -7.00
CA CYS A 75 -4.01 -5.82 -7.93
C CYS A 75 -2.87 -6.85 -7.81
N VAL A 76 -2.43 -7.40 -8.93
CA VAL A 76 -1.25 -8.27 -9.07
C VAL A 76 -0.14 -7.48 -9.76
N VAL A 77 1.06 -7.53 -9.18
CA VAL A 77 2.26 -6.89 -9.73
C VAL A 77 3.11 -7.96 -10.43
N SER A 78 3.63 -7.62 -11.61
CA SER A 78 4.49 -8.44 -12.44
C SER A 78 5.61 -7.59 -13.03
N ASP A 79 6.65 -8.23 -13.56
CA ASP A 79 7.78 -7.55 -14.22
C ASP A 79 8.43 -6.44 -13.39
N TYR A 80 8.51 -6.65 -12.07
CA TYR A 80 9.16 -5.71 -11.16
C TYR A 80 10.65 -5.62 -11.47
N ARG A 81 11.12 -4.41 -11.73
CA ARG A 81 12.53 -4.09 -11.98
C ARG A 81 12.93 -2.89 -11.16
N GLN A 82 14.11 -2.98 -10.56
CA GLN A 82 14.75 -1.86 -9.89
C GLN A 82 16.15 -1.66 -10.48
N LEU A 83 16.40 -0.47 -11.02
CA LEU A 83 17.68 -0.09 -11.61
C LEU A 83 18.11 1.23 -10.96
N GLY A 84 19.00 1.14 -9.97
CA GLY A 84 19.38 2.29 -9.14
C GLY A 84 18.17 2.86 -8.39
N SER A 85 17.89 4.14 -8.60
CA SER A 85 16.76 4.85 -8.00
C SER A 85 15.43 4.64 -8.74
N VAL A 86 15.44 3.97 -9.90
CA VAL A 86 14.24 3.78 -10.72
C VAL A 86 13.63 2.42 -10.44
N ILE A 87 12.33 2.42 -10.15
CA ILE A 87 11.49 1.24 -9.97
C ILE A 87 10.46 1.23 -11.10
N SER A 88 10.24 0.08 -11.72
CA SER A 88 9.16 -0.07 -12.69
C SER A 88 8.51 -1.45 -12.59
N TYR A 89 7.23 -1.52 -12.90
CA TYR A 89 6.45 -2.76 -12.82
C TYR A 89 5.19 -2.69 -13.66
N HIS A 90 4.70 -3.86 -14.04
CA HIS A 90 3.39 -4.04 -14.65
C HIS A 90 2.35 -4.38 -13.58
N LEU A 91 1.17 -3.77 -13.66
CA LEU A 91 0.08 -3.95 -12.72
C LEU A 91 -1.17 -4.44 -13.44
N VAL A 92 -1.82 -5.45 -12.88
CA VAL A 92 -3.10 -5.99 -13.34
C VAL A 92 -4.06 -5.99 -12.18
N CYS A 93 -5.16 -5.23 -12.28
CA CYS A 93 -6.14 -5.11 -11.22
C CYS A 93 -7.51 -5.63 -11.66
N GLY A 94 -8.23 -6.23 -10.71
CA GLY A 94 -9.60 -6.73 -10.90
C GLY A 94 -9.68 -8.26 -10.92
N GLY A 95 -10.76 -8.77 -11.50
CA GLY A 95 -11.00 -10.21 -11.65
C GLY A 95 -10.47 -10.76 -12.98
N ASN A 96 -11.09 -11.83 -13.46
CA ASN A 96 -10.89 -12.34 -14.81
C ASN A 96 -12.20 -12.17 -15.59
N PRO A 97 -12.28 -11.26 -16.59
CA PRO A 97 -11.19 -10.46 -17.15
C PRO A 97 -10.77 -9.28 -16.24
N PRO A 98 -9.51 -8.80 -16.37
CA PRO A 98 -9.02 -7.69 -15.56
C PRO A 98 -9.75 -6.40 -15.89
N THR A 99 -10.03 -5.60 -14.86
CA THR A 99 -10.68 -4.30 -15.02
C THR A 99 -9.70 -3.21 -15.39
N MET A 100 -8.42 -3.38 -15.01
CA MET A 100 -7.35 -2.45 -15.30
C MET A 100 -6.01 -3.18 -15.52
N THR A 101 -5.25 -2.74 -16.49
CA THR A 101 -3.87 -3.19 -16.76
C THR A 101 -3.00 -1.99 -17.07
N GLY A 102 -1.80 -1.91 -16.51
CA GLY A 102 -0.95 -0.75 -16.73
C GLY A 102 0.51 -0.96 -16.40
N TYR A 103 1.32 0.03 -16.75
CA TYR A 103 2.73 0.09 -16.43
C TYR A 103 2.99 1.28 -15.53
N ALA A 104 3.79 1.05 -14.49
CA ALA A 104 4.20 2.05 -13.53
C ALA A 104 5.70 2.24 -13.58
N ARG A 105 6.13 3.49 -13.42
CA ARG A 105 7.54 3.87 -13.27
C ARG A 105 7.65 4.92 -12.19
N PHE A 106 8.51 4.67 -11.21
CA PHE A 106 8.81 5.56 -10.10
C PHE A 106 10.31 5.79 -10.02
N GLU A 107 10.69 6.97 -9.58
CA GLU A 107 12.07 7.38 -9.34
C GLU A 107 12.14 7.92 -7.91
N LEU A 108 13.04 7.34 -7.13
CA LEU A 108 13.43 7.82 -5.81
C LEU A 108 14.41 8.98 -5.99
N LEU A 109 14.02 10.15 -5.52
CA LEU A 109 14.80 11.38 -5.59
C LEU A 109 15.55 11.59 -4.26
N PRO A 110 16.53 12.52 -4.22
CA PRO A 110 17.15 12.91 -2.96
C PRO A 110 16.12 13.35 -1.91
N ASN A 111 16.45 13.20 -0.62
CA ASN A 111 15.56 13.48 0.51
C ASN A 111 14.29 12.61 0.58
N ASP A 112 14.32 11.43 -0.05
CA ASP A 112 13.19 10.50 -0.13
C ASP A 112 11.95 11.07 -0.85
N ASP A 113 12.16 12.10 -1.69
CA ASP A 113 11.15 12.58 -2.62
C ASP A 113 10.88 11.52 -3.69
N ILE A 114 9.70 11.55 -4.31
CA ILE A 114 9.28 10.54 -5.28
C ILE A 114 8.72 11.24 -6.51
N ARG A 115 9.15 10.80 -7.69
CA ARG A 115 8.49 11.12 -8.96
C ARG A 115 7.99 9.84 -9.58
N GLY A 116 6.80 9.87 -10.18
CA GLY A 116 6.30 8.68 -10.85
C GLY A 116 5.32 8.97 -11.97
N SER A 117 5.08 7.93 -12.76
CA SER A 117 4.02 7.89 -13.74
C SER A 117 3.40 6.50 -13.80
N VAL A 118 2.12 6.48 -14.13
CA VAL A 118 1.37 5.25 -14.42
C VAL A 118 0.59 5.48 -15.70
N HIS A 119 0.73 4.55 -16.65
CA HIS A 119 -0.09 4.48 -17.84
C HIS A 119 -0.93 3.20 -17.76
N ALA A 120 -2.24 3.31 -17.78
CA ALA A 120 -3.15 2.18 -17.60
C ALA A 120 -4.32 2.22 -18.58
N ASN A 121 -4.74 1.04 -19.00
CA ASN A 121 -6.00 0.82 -19.70
C ASN A 121 -7.00 0.22 -18.71
N SER A 122 -8.22 0.72 -18.71
CA SER A 122 -9.30 0.24 -17.85
C SER A 122 -10.60 0.11 -18.63
N ASN A 123 -11.46 -0.83 -18.21
CA ASN A 123 -12.86 -0.83 -18.61
C ASN A 123 -13.70 -0.22 -17.48
N MET A 124 -14.32 0.92 -17.72
CA MET A 124 -15.21 1.58 -16.77
C MET A 124 -16.59 1.75 -17.40
N GLY A 125 -17.62 1.14 -16.79
CA GLY A 125 -19.00 1.24 -17.30
C GLY A 125 -19.17 0.69 -18.73
N GLY A 126 -18.37 -0.31 -19.13
CA GLY A 126 -18.39 -0.86 -20.48
C GLY A 126 -17.56 -0.08 -21.51
N GLN A 127 -16.99 1.06 -21.12
CA GLN A 127 -16.15 1.90 -21.98
C GLN A 127 -14.67 1.64 -21.72
N SER A 128 -13.87 1.55 -22.78
CA SER A 128 -12.41 1.52 -22.67
C SER A 128 -11.90 2.93 -22.39
N VAL A 129 -11.15 3.05 -21.30
CA VAL A 129 -10.57 4.30 -20.81
C VAL A 129 -9.06 4.13 -20.67
N VAL A 130 -8.31 5.02 -21.31
CA VAL A 130 -6.87 5.18 -21.08
C VAL A 130 -6.67 6.18 -19.95
N MET A 131 -5.75 5.89 -19.04
CA MET A 131 -5.45 6.72 -17.89
C MET A 131 -3.94 6.97 -17.82
N ASP A 132 -3.58 8.24 -17.81
CA ASP A 132 -2.22 8.70 -17.54
C ASP A 132 -2.20 9.42 -16.20
N MET A 133 -1.41 8.93 -15.26
CA MET A 133 -1.23 9.53 -13.95
C MET A 133 0.22 9.95 -13.78
N ALA A 134 0.44 11.19 -13.34
CA ALA A 134 1.75 11.71 -12.94
C ALA A 134 1.75 11.98 -11.43
N TYR A 135 2.79 11.52 -10.76
CA TYR A 135 2.97 11.61 -9.31
C TYR A 135 4.17 12.48 -8.97
N ALA A 136 3.99 13.39 -8.02
CA ALA A 136 5.05 14.16 -7.38
C ALA A 136 4.84 14.11 -5.87
N GLY A 137 5.68 13.34 -5.19
CA GLY A 137 5.71 13.22 -3.74
C GLY A 137 6.88 14.00 -3.18
N ARG A 138 6.61 14.86 -2.21
CA ARG A 138 7.65 15.54 -1.43
C ARG A 138 7.59 15.09 0.02
N ARG A 139 8.72 14.70 0.61
CA ARG A 139 8.79 14.37 2.03
C ARG A 139 8.60 15.63 2.86
N THR A 140 7.66 15.58 3.80
CA THR A 140 7.36 16.66 4.74
C THR A 140 7.66 16.29 6.18
N GLY A 141 7.92 15.00 6.48
CA GLY A 141 8.33 14.57 7.80
C GLY A 141 8.32 13.05 7.97
N SER A 142 7.98 12.61 9.18
CA SER A 142 7.80 11.22 9.56
C SER A 142 6.37 10.95 10.01
N CYS A 143 5.93 9.70 9.94
CA CYS A 143 4.60 9.25 10.34
C CYS A 143 4.65 7.82 10.89
N ASP A 144 3.59 7.39 11.60
CA ASP A 144 3.40 6.00 11.98
C ASP A 144 2.76 5.22 10.82
N TYR A 145 3.59 4.51 10.07
CA TYR A 145 3.14 3.72 8.91
C TYR A 145 2.28 2.54 9.34
N GLY A 146 2.61 1.89 10.46
CA GLY A 146 1.84 0.77 11.01
C GLY A 146 0.40 1.17 11.32
N ALA A 147 0.21 2.26 12.06
CA ALA A 147 -1.12 2.80 12.38
C ALA A 147 -1.85 3.31 11.13
N SER A 148 -1.14 3.91 10.16
CA SER A 148 -1.73 4.40 8.92
C SER A 148 -2.34 3.29 8.06
N ARG A 149 -1.77 2.07 8.11
CA ARG A 149 -2.28 0.90 7.38
C ARG A 149 -3.57 0.33 7.98
N GLN A 150 -3.81 0.52 9.28
CA GLN A 150 -4.98 -0.06 9.97
C GLN A 150 -6.24 0.81 9.90
N ARG A 151 -6.12 2.10 9.58
CA ARG A 151 -7.24 3.05 9.56
C ARG A 151 -7.95 3.17 8.21
N ARG A 152 -7.59 2.39 7.19
CA ARG A 152 -8.20 2.43 5.86
C ARG A 152 -8.77 1.09 5.44
#